data_AF-A0A964DFY4-F1
#
_entry.id   AF-A0A964DFY4-F1
#
_cell.length_a   1.000
_cell.length_b   1.000
_cell.length_c   1.000
_cell.angle_alpha   90.00
_cell.angle_beta   90.00
_cell.angle_gamma   90.00
#
_symmetry.space_group_name_H-M   'P 1'
#
loop_
_entity.id
_entity.type
_entity.pdbx_description
1 polymer ?
#
loop_
_entity_poly.entity_id
_entity_poly.type
_entity_poly.pdbx_seq_one_letter_code
_entity_poly.pdbx_strand_id
1 'polypeptide(L)'
;MALMYFNLTLYWKEGRFENECKNWVNQSALPHDKLVQLSIPLPPIHEQHLVVDRVETLLERVKIAKEALDKIPGVMKRFRQAALKKAFSGGLTTEWREHHQGLEPAAELLRRIREQRKYHYEEEVRGAKAEGRKLPKKPKFSETEPLETSDLLELPKEWLWSCLNELAVTQPGFACGNKNVEDGLMHLRMNNIGDDCYLNKDLIRKVPLDFKIEKYLLKKGDLLFCHTNSGKLVGKNKMQFSIWMGIVLTATI
;
A
#
# COMPACT_ATOMS: atom_id res chain seq x y z
N MET A 1 4.85 19.91 41.34
CA MET A 1 4.65 18.61 40.64
C MET A 1 5.80 18.24 39.70
N ALA A 2 6.35 19.16 38.89
CA ALA A 2 7.42 18.86 37.92
C ALA A 2 8.72 18.30 38.56
N LEU A 3 9.18 18.88 39.67
CA LEU A 3 10.36 18.39 40.42
C LEU A 3 10.18 16.97 40.98
N MET A 4 8.99 16.68 41.52
CA MET A 4 8.63 15.35 42.00
C MET A 4 8.63 14.35 40.84
N TYR A 5 7.99 14.70 39.72
CA TYR A 5 7.97 13.87 38.51
C TYR A 5 9.38 13.60 37.97
N PHE A 6 10.25 14.61 37.91
CA PHE A 6 11.63 14.47 37.45
C PHE A 6 12.44 13.51 38.34
N ASN A 7 12.39 13.69 39.67
CA ASN A 7 13.12 12.83 40.61
C ASN A 7 12.59 11.40 40.61
N LEU A 8 11.27 11.20 40.55
CA LEU A 8 10.69 9.86 40.43
C LEU A 8 11.09 9.20 39.11
N THR A 9 11.14 9.94 38.00
CA THR A 9 11.61 9.42 36.71
C THR A 9 13.09 9.04 36.74
N LEU A 10 13.91 9.84 37.43
CA LEU A 10 15.34 9.56 37.63
C LEU A 10 15.54 8.28 38.45
N TYR A 11 14.87 8.14 39.60
CA TYR A 11 14.92 6.93 40.42
C TYR A 11 14.42 5.68 39.69
N TRP A 12 13.43 5.83 38.80
CA TRP A 12 13.01 4.72 37.93
C TRP A 12 14.10 4.32 36.94
N LYS A 13 14.71 5.29 36.25
CA LYS A 13 15.80 5.03 35.29
C LYS A 13 17.06 4.47 35.92
N GLU A 14 17.33 4.81 37.18
CA GLU A 14 18.43 4.28 37.97
C GLU A 14 18.13 2.86 38.53
N GLY A 15 16.95 2.29 38.24
CA GLY A 15 16.56 0.96 38.72
C GLY A 15 16.26 0.90 40.21
N ARG A 16 16.15 2.06 40.88
CA ARG A 16 15.94 2.13 42.35
C ARG A 16 14.62 1.50 42.76
N PHE A 17 13.58 1.71 41.97
CA PHE A 17 12.26 1.14 42.23
C PHE A 17 12.15 -0.35 41.91
N GLU A 18 12.98 -0.88 41.01
CA GLU A 18 12.94 -2.31 40.66
C GLU A 18 13.28 -3.19 41.87
N ASN A 19 14.17 -2.71 42.75
CA ASN A 19 14.57 -3.40 43.98
C ASN A 19 13.59 -3.19 45.15
N GLU A 20 12.76 -2.14 45.10
CA GLU A 20 11.85 -1.75 46.19
C GLU A 20 10.38 -2.10 45.91
N CYS A 21 10.02 -2.42 44.66
CA CYS A 21 8.69 -2.86 44.28
C CYS A 21 8.39 -4.27 44.82
N LYS A 22 7.17 -4.45 45.32
CA LYS A 22 6.64 -5.79 45.61
C LYS A 22 5.96 -6.34 44.36
N ASN A 23 6.37 -7.52 43.92
CA ASN A 23 5.73 -8.23 42.81
C ASN A 23 4.57 -9.08 43.36
N TRP A 24 3.33 -8.73 42.99
CA TRP A 24 2.19 -9.64 43.03
C TRP A 24 1.91 -10.13 41.60
N VAL A 25 1.25 -11.28 41.44
CA VAL A 25 1.05 -11.93 40.14
C VAL A 25 0.62 -10.92 39.06
N ASN A 26 1.49 -10.67 38.07
CA ASN A 26 1.37 -9.72 36.95
C ASN A 26 1.28 -8.21 37.27
N GLN A 27 1.52 -7.76 38.52
CA GLN A 27 1.57 -6.34 38.88
C GLN A 27 2.66 -6.05 39.92
N SER A 28 3.54 -5.09 39.61
CA SER A 28 4.54 -4.57 40.54
C SER A 28 4.06 -3.23 41.10
N ALA A 29 4.08 -3.07 42.43
CA ALA A 29 3.69 -1.83 43.10
C ALA A 29 4.75 -1.39 44.11
N LEU A 30 4.98 -0.07 44.18
CA LEU A 30 5.82 0.53 45.22
C LEU A 30 4.99 0.71 46.50
N PRO A 31 5.36 0.08 47.62
CA PRO A 31 4.65 0.23 48.88
C PRO A 31 4.63 1.69 49.39
N HIS A 32 3.55 2.10 50.06
CA HIS A 32 3.39 3.46 50.58
C HIS A 32 4.52 3.87 51.54
N ASP A 33 4.94 2.96 52.42
CA ASP A 33 6.04 3.16 53.36
C ASP A 33 7.37 3.46 52.65
N LYS A 34 7.62 2.82 51.50
CA LYS A 34 8.80 3.08 50.67
C LYS A 34 8.70 4.40 49.95
N LEU A 35 7.52 4.74 49.43
CA LEU A 35 7.29 6.03 48.77
C LEU A 35 7.52 7.21 49.71
N VAL A 36 7.08 7.13 50.98
CA VAL A 36 7.27 8.19 51.99
C VAL A 36 8.75 8.33 52.40
N GLN A 37 9.53 7.25 52.34
CA GLN A 37 10.96 7.26 52.66
C GLN A 37 11.84 7.84 51.55
N LEU A 38 11.28 8.13 50.37
CA LEU A 38 12.04 8.73 49.28
C LEU A 38 12.49 10.15 49.65
N SER A 39 13.80 10.32 49.79
CA SER A 39 14.40 11.65 49.87
C SER A 39 14.28 12.31 48.50
N ILE A 40 13.51 13.40 48.41
CA ILE A 40 13.43 14.23 47.21
C ILE A 40 14.23 15.50 47.50
N PRO A 41 15.28 15.83 46.72
CA PRO A 41 16.01 17.08 46.91
C PRO A 41 15.06 18.25 46.62
N LEU A 42 14.88 19.11 47.62
CA LEU A 42 14.05 20.30 47.52
C LEU A 42 14.95 21.54 47.38
N PRO A 43 15.12 22.08 46.16
CA PRO A 43 15.96 23.26 45.96
C PRO A 43 15.26 24.52 46.51
N PRO A 44 15.98 25.65 46.66
CA PRO A 44 15.37 26.93 47.06
C PRO A 44 14.19 27.32 46.17
N ILE A 45 13.22 28.06 46.73
CA ILE A 45 11.96 28.38 46.04
C ILE A 45 12.15 29.02 44.65
N HIS A 46 13.17 29.87 44.51
CA HIS A 46 13.46 30.53 43.23
C HIS A 46 13.92 29.53 42.15
N GLU A 47 14.74 28.54 42.51
CA GLU A 47 15.16 27.47 41.59
C GLU A 47 13.99 26.56 41.24
N GLN A 48 13.06 26.33 42.17
CA GLN A 48 11.86 25.56 41.88
C GLN A 48 11.03 26.21 40.77
N HIS A 49 10.84 27.53 40.83
CA HIS A 49 10.16 28.28 39.78
C HIS A 49 10.90 28.18 38.44
N LEU A 50 12.22 28.39 38.42
CA LEU A 50 13.03 28.26 37.20
C LEU A 50 12.90 26.86 36.55
N VAL A 51 12.91 25.80 37.35
CA VAL A 51 12.75 24.43 36.87
C VAL A 51 11.35 24.21 36.31
N VAL A 52 10.31 24.69 37.00
CA VAL A 52 8.92 24.58 36.54
C VAL A 52 8.74 25.32 35.20
N ASP A 53 9.17 26.58 35.12
CA ASP A 53 9.08 27.38 33.89
C ASP A 53 9.78 26.69 32.71
N ARG A 54 10.94 26.09 32.98
CA ARG A 54 11.69 25.36 31.94
C ARG A 54 10.97 24.09 31.48
N VAL A 55 10.42 23.31 32.41
CA VAL A 55 9.66 22.11 32.09
C VAL A 55 8.39 22.45 31.33
N GLU A 56 7.64 23.46 31.76
CA GLU A 56 6.42 23.91 31.09
C GLU A 56 6.72 24.38 29.66
N THR A 57 7.80 25.16 29.48
CA THR A 57 8.26 25.56 28.14
C THR A 57 8.58 24.36 27.24
N LEU A 58 9.24 23.33 27.78
CA LEU A 58 9.59 22.12 27.02
C LEU A 58 8.34 21.29 26.69
N LEU A 59 7.41 21.14 27.63
CA LEU A 59 6.15 20.43 27.42
C LEU A 59 5.29 21.11 26.36
N GLU A 60 5.24 22.45 26.35
CA GLU A 60 4.51 23.19 25.32
C GLU A 60 5.15 23.00 23.94
N ARG A 61 6.49 22.99 23.83
CA ARG A 61 7.18 22.65 22.59
C ARG A 61 6.83 21.25 22.07
N VAL A 62 6.81 20.26 22.97
CA VAL A 62 6.44 18.87 22.62
C VAL A 62 4.99 18.81 22.14
N LYS A 63 4.08 19.53 22.81
CA LYS A 63 2.67 19.61 22.43
C LYS A 63 2.50 20.22 21.03
N ILE A 64 3.13 21.36 20.76
CA ILE A 64 3.09 22.00 19.43
C ILE A 64 3.63 21.06 18.35
N ALA A 65 4.75 20.38 18.61
CA ALA A 65 5.34 19.43 17.67
C ALA A 65 4.39 18.24 17.39
N LYS A 66 3.74 17.71 18.44
CA LYS A 66 2.75 16.64 18.31
C LYS A 66 1.53 17.09 17.49
N GLU A 67 0.99 18.26 17.79
CA GLU A 67 -0.16 18.82 17.05
C GLU A 67 0.18 19.08 15.57
N ALA A 68 1.42 19.49 15.27
CA ALA A 68 1.90 19.64 13.90
C ALA A 68 1.97 18.26 13.20
N LEU A 69 2.51 17.25 13.88
CA LEU A 69 2.62 15.88 13.35
C LEU A 69 1.24 15.26 13.09
N ASP A 70 0.28 15.47 13.99
CA ASP A 70 -1.09 14.95 13.87
C ASP A 70 -1.82 15.53 12.65
N LYS A 71 -1.41 16.71 12.14
CA LYS A 71 -1.96 17.33 10.93
C LYS A 71 -1.39 16.73 9.63
N ILE A 72 -0.21 16.12 9.67
CA ILE A 72 0.50 15.62 8.47
C ILE A 72 -0.32 14.58 7.69
N PRO A 73 -0.96 13.56 8.30
CA PRO A 73 -1.73 12.58 7.55
C PRO A 73 -2.84 13.20 6.68
N GLY A 74 -3.50 14.24 7.20
CA GLY A 74 -4.54 14.97 6.46
C GLY A 74 -3.97 15.77 5.28
N VAL A 75 -2.83 16.42 5.47
CA VAL A 75 -2.11 17.14 4.41
C VAL A 75 -1.64 16.16 3.33
N MET A 76 -1.01 15.05 3.72
CA MET A 76 -0.54 14.01 2.81
C MET A 76 -1.67 13.41 1.97
N LYS A 77 -2.84 13.18 2.59
CA LYS A 77 -4.03 12.69 1.86
C LYS A 77 -4.46 13.67 0.78
N ARG A 78 -4.57 14.96 1.09
CA ARG A 78 -4.96 16.00 0.12
C ARG A 78 -3.90 16.18 -0.97
N PHE A 79 -2.63 16.23 -0.59
CA PHE A 79 -1.51 16.31 -1.53
C PHE A 79 -1.55 15.15 -2.51
N ARG A 80 -1.74 13.91 -2.02
CA ARG A 80 -1.86 12.73 -2.87
C ARG A 80 -3.01 12.84 -3.86
N GLN A 81 -4.18 13.31 -3.42
CA GLN A 81 -5.34 13.51 -4.30
C GLN A 81 -5.04 14.56 -5.38
N ALA A 82 -4.45 15.70 -5.00
CA ALA A 82 -4.09 16.76 -5.93
C ALA A 82 -3.01 16.30 -6.93
N ALA A 83 -1.97 15.61 -6.45
CA ALA A 83 -0.91 15.06 -7.28
C ALA A 83 -1.42 14.03 -8.29
N LEU A 84 -2.26 13.08 -7.86
CA LEU A 84 -2.88 12.10 -8.76
C LEU A 84 -3.79 12.78 -9.77
N LYS A 85 -4.62 13.75 -9.36
CA LYS A 85 -5.45 14.53 -10.28
C LYS A 85 -4.60 15.23 -11.34
N LYS A 86 -3.50 15.87 -10.93
CA LYS A 86 -2.58 16.55 -11.86
C LYS A 86 -1.81 15.57 -12.76
N ALA A 87 -1.47 14.38 -12.25
CA ALA A 87 -0.80 13.35 -13.03
C ALA A 87 -1.73 12.77 -14.11
N PHE A 88 -2.94 12.37 -13.75
CA PHE A 88 -3.88 11.71 -14.65
C PHE A 88 -4.60 12.66 -15.62
N SER A 89 -4.64 13.96 -15.35
CA SER A 89 -5.05 14.99 -16.34
C SER A 89 -3.89 15.42 -17.25
N GLY A 90 -2.70 14.86 -17.08
CA GLY A 90 -1.52 15.22 -17.86
C GLY A 90 -0.88 16.56 -17.45
N GLY A 91 -1.36 17.24 -16.41
CA GLY A 91 -0.81 18.52 -15.94
C GLY A 91 0.63 18.44 -15.39
N LEU A 92 1.16 17.24 -15.09
CA LEU A 92 2.57 17.04 -14.74
C LEU A 92 3.49 16.87 -15.96
N THR A 93 2.91 16.64 -17.14
CA THR A 93 3.65 16.35 -18.38
C THR A 93 3.45 17.44 -19.43
N THR A 94 2.86 18.60 -19.06
CA THR A 94 2.60 19.72 -19.97
C THR A 94 3.88 20.24 -20.62
N GLU A 95 4.86 20.70 -19.83
CA GLU A 95 6.14 21.22 -20.34
C GLU A 95 6.87 20.17 -21.19
N TRP A 96 6.87 18.91 -20.75
CA TRP A 96 7.49 17.83 -21.51
C TRP A 96 6.83 17.63 -22.88
N ARG A 97 5.48 17.66 -22.97
CA ARG A 97 4.76 17.55 -24.25
C ARG A 97 4.97 18.76 -25.16
N GLU A 98 5.12 19.96 -24.62
CA GLU A 98 5.42 21.15 -25.42
C GLU A 98 6.75 21.01 -26.17
N HIS A 99 7.75 20.38 -25.54
CA HIS A 99 9.05 20.09 -26.13
C HIS A 99 9.09 18.81 -27.00
N HIS A 100 8.11 17.91 -26.89
CA HIS A 100 8.05 16.65 -27.62
C HIS A 100 6.81 16.60 -28.51
N GLN A 101 6.87 17.33 -29.63
CA GLN A 101 5.79 17.36 -30.63
C GLN A 101 5.88 16.17 -31.59
N GLY A 102 4.74 15.79 -32.17
CA GLY A 102 4.66 14.68 -33.13
C GLY A 102 4.57 13.29 -32.50
N LEU A 103 4.15 13.19 -31.24
CA LEU A 103 3.89 11.91 -30.57
C LEU A 103 2.75 11.16 -31.28
N GLU A 104 2.90 9.84 -31.39
CA GLU A 104 1.80 8.95 -31.81
C GLU A 104 0.61 9.14 -30.84
N PRO A 105 -0.58 9.51 -31.31
CA PRO A 105 -1.76 9.58 -30.46
C PRO A 105 -2.08 8.20 -29.89
N ALA A 106 -2.52 8.14 -28.63
CA ALA A 106 -2.91 6.88 -27.98
C ALA A 106 -3.96 6.08 -28.78
N ALA A 107 -4.75 6.77 -29.63
CA ALA A 107 -5.78 6.15 -30.46
C ALA A 107 -5.19 5.22 -31.50
N GLU A 108 -4.04 5.60 -32.05
CA GLU A 108 -3.34 4.81 -33.05
C GLU A 108 -2.66 3.59 -32.42
N LEU A 109 -2.04 3.77 -31.24
CA LEU A 109 -1.52 2.65 -30.47
C LEU A 109 -2.64 1.65 -30.11
N LEU A 110 -3.79 2.14 -29.66
CA LEU A 110 -4.92 1.29 -29.31
C LEU A 110 -5.47 0.54 -30.53
N ARG A 111 -5.57 1.22 -31.69
CA ARG A 111 -5.96 0.59 -32.96
C ARG A 111 -5.04 -0.59 -33.29
N ARG A 112 -3.71 -0.39 -33.20
CA ARG A 112 -2.72 -1.45 -33.42
C ARG A 112 -2.88 -2.62 -32.45
N ILE A 113 -3.12 -2.35 -31.17
CA ILE A 113 -3.36 -3.39 -30.15
C ILE A 113 -4.61 -4.21 -30.50
N ARG A 114 -5.69 -3.55 -30.93
CA ARG A 114 -6.94 -4.22 -31.34
C ARG A 114 -6.72 -5.11 -32.55
N GLU A 115 -6.04 -4.61 -33.58
CA GLU A 115 -5.73 -5.36 -34.80
C GLU A 115 -4.88 -6.59 -34.51
N GLN A 116 -3.82 -6.43 -33.71
CA GLN A 116 -2.97 -7.56 -33.29
C GLN A 116 -3.77 -8.62 -32.53
N ARG A 117 -4.63 -8.21 -31.58
CA ARG A 117 -5.47 -9.15 -30.83
C ARG A 117 -6.50 -9.86 -31.71
N LYS A 118 -7.07 -9.17 -32.69
CA LYS A 118 -7.99 -9.76 -33.66
C LYS A 118 -7.28 -10.80 -34.51
N TYR A 119 -6.09 -10.48 -35.02
CA TYR A 119 -5.27 -11.41 -35.80
C TYR A 119 -4.93 -12.67 -34.99
N HIS A 120 -4.44 -12.51 -33.75
CA HIS A 120 -4.14 -13.64 -32.87
C HIS A 120 -5.36 -14.51 -32.57
N TYR A 121 -6.52 -13.88 -32.32
CA TYR A 121 -7.78 -14.60 -32.11
C TYR A 121 -8.16 -15.44 -33.34
N GLU A 122 -8.04 -14.88 -34.55
CA GLU A 122 -8.36 -15.60 -35.80
C GLU A 122 -7.42 -16.78 -36.05
N GLU A 123 -6.13 -16.66 -35.71
CA GLU A 123 -5.16 -17.77 -35.73
C GLU A 123 -5.53 -18.87 -34.71
N GLU A 124 -5.84 -18.51 -33.46
CA GLU A 124 -6.25 -19.47 -32.44
C GLU A 124 -7.55 -20.20 -32.80
N VAL A 125 -8.51 -19.49 -33.40
CA VAL A 125 -9.76 -20.10 -33.91
C VAL A 125 -9.45 -21.11 -35.02
N ARG A 126 -8.54 -20.78 -35.95
CA ARG A 126 -8.13 -21.70 -37.02
C ARG A 126 -7.48 -22.96 -36.46
N GLY A 127 -6.53 -22.80 -35.53
CA GLY A 127 -5.88 -23.93 -34.84
C GLY A 127 -6.87 -24.80 -34.06
N ALA A 128 -7.75 -24.17 -33.27
CA ALA A 128 -8.75 -24.89 -32.49
C ALA A 128 -9.74 -25.69 -33.37
N LYS A 129 -10.13 -25.16 -34.53
CA LYS A 129 -10.96 -25.87 -35.52
C LYS A 129 -10.23 -27.08 -36.12
N ALA A 130 -8.96 -26.92 -36.49
CA ALA A 130 -8.14 -28.01 -37.05
C ALA A 130 -7.92 -29.16 -36.05
N GLU A 131 -7.78 -28.82 -34.76
CA GLU A 131 -7.52 -29.79 -33.69
C GLU A 131 -8.80 -30.30 -32.98
N GLY A 132 -9.99 -29.85 -33.40
CA GLY A 132 -11.26 -30.20 -32.74
C GLY A 132 -11.38 -29.71 -31.29
N ARG A 133 -10.64 -28.66 -30.91
CA ARG A 133 -10.66 -28.07 -29.57
C ARG A 133 -11.76 -27.04 -29.42
N LYS A 134 -12.10 -26.69 -28.17
CA LYS A 134 -13.06 -25.63 -27.85
C LYS A 134 -12.56 -24.28 -28.40
N LEU A 135 -13.45 -23.55 -29.06
CA LEU A 135 -13.14 -22.22 -29.61
C LEU A 135 -12.75 -21.22 -28.51
N PRO A 136 -11.75 -20.37 -28.75
CA PRO A 136 -11.36 -19.31 -27.84
C PRO A 136 -12.47 -18.26 -27.72
N LYS A 137 -12.46 -17.51 -26.61
CA LYS A 137 -13.44 -16.44 -26.35
C LYS A 137 -13.12 -15.23 -27.23
N LYS A 138 -14.12 -14.71 -27.94
CA LYS A 138 -13.95 -13.52 -28.78
C LYS A 138 -13.49 -12.32 -27.94
N PRO A 139 -12.47 -11.57 -28.37
CA PRO A 139 -12.06 -10.33 -27.69
C PRO A 139 -13.20 -9.30 -27.74
N LYS A 140 -13.36 -8.53 -26.66
CA LYS A 140 -14.29 -7.41 -26.56
C LYS A 140 -13.51 -6.10 -26.66
N PHE A 141 -14.00 -5.14 -27.45
CA PHE A 141 -13.37 -3.84 -27.67
C PHE A 141 -14.36 -2.71 -27.37
N SER A 142 -13.91 -1.54 -26.92
CA SER A 142 -14.79 -0.43 -26.54
C SER A 142 -15.50 0.23 -27.73
N GLU A 143 -15.04 0.02 -28.97
CA GLU A 143 -15.82 0.41 -30.16
C GLU A 143 -17.19 -0.26 -30.23
N THR A 144 -17.35 -1.43 -29.58
CA THR A 144 -18.64 -2.12 -29.52
C THR A 144 -19.57 -1.59 -28.43
N GLU A 145 -19.03 -0.86 -27.44
CA GLU A 145 -19.74 -0.30 -26.27
C GLU A 145 -19.06 1.03 -25.87
N PRO A 146 -19.59 2.19 -26.31
CA PRO A 146 -18.95 3.49 -26.05
C PRO A 146 -18.68 3.72 -24.57
N LEU A 147 -17.50 4.28 -24.28
CA LEU A 147 -17.12 4.66 -22.92
C LEU A 147 -17.91 5.90 -22.48
N GLU A 148 -18.64 5.78 -21.38
CA GLU A 148 -19.19 6.93 -20.66
C GLU A 148 -18.03 7.72 -20.03
N THR A 149 -17.81 8.94 -20.53
CA THR A 149 -16.67 9.79 -20.12
C THR A 149 -17.10 11.15 -19.55
N SER A 150 -18.41 11.39 -19.40
CA SER A 150 -18.99 12.66 -18.94
C SER A 150 -18.48 13.13 -17.58
N ASP A 151 -18.26 12.19 -16.65
CA ASP A 151 -17.78 12.48 -15.29
C ASP A 151 -16.24 12.37 -15.15
N LEU A 152 -15.52 12.18 -16.26
CA LEU A 152 -14.07 11.98 -16.25
C LEU A 152 -13.30 13.29 -16.44
N LEU A 153 -12.02 13.24 -16.10
CA LEU A 153 -11.11 14.36 -16.31
C LEU A 153 -10.89 14.61 -17.80
N GLU A 154 -10.77 15.88 -18.17
CA GLU A 154 -10.26 16.28 -19.47
C GLU A 154 -8.82 15.79 -19.64
N LEU A 155 -8.55 15.20 -20.80
CA LEU A 155 -7.25 14.63 -21.13
C LEU A 155 -6.53 15.50 -22.18
N PRO A 156 -5.19 15.43 -22.24
CA PRO A 156 -4.42 15.95 -23.37
C PRO A 156 -4.89 15.34 -24.69
N LYS A 157 -4.71 16.07 -25.81
CA LYS A 157 -5.19 15.66 -27.14
C LYS A 157 -4.61 14.33 -27.60
N GLU A 158 -3.42 14.00 -27.14
CA GLU A 158 -2.69 12.78 -27.50
C GLU A 158 -3.12 11.57 -26.66
N TRP A 159 -3.91 11.78 -25.60
CA TRP A 159 -4.35 10.75 -24.66
C TRP A 159 -5.81 10.36 -24.93
N LEU A 160 -6.22 9.19 -24.44
CA LEU A 160 -7.61 8.75 -24.51
C LEU A 160 -7.98 7.84 -23.34
N TRP A 161 -9.28 7.75 -23.10
CA TRP A 161 -9.87 6.76 -22.20
C TRP A 161 -10.06 5.42 -22.92
N SER A 162 -9.63 4.33 -22.28
CA SER A 162 -9.82 2.96 -22.75
C SER A 162 -10.03 2.03 -21.56
N CYS A 163 -10.69 0.89 -21.80
CA CYS A 163 -10.89 -0.12 -20.77
C CYS A 163 -9.62 -0.95 -20.55
N LEU A 164 -9.34 -1.33 -19.30
CA LEU A 164 -8.17 -2.14 -18.95
C LEU A 164 -8.13 -3.48 -19.71
N ASN A 165 -9.29 -4.06 -20.03
CA ASN A 165 -9.38 -5.30 -20.80
C ASN A 165 -8.86 -5.18 -22.24
N GLU A 166 -8.80 -3.96 -22.81
CA GLU A 166 -8.22 -3.72 -24.13
C GLU A 166 -6.69 -3.67 -24.07
N LEU A 167 -6.13 -3.25 -22.94
CA LEU A 167 -4.69 -3.06 -22.76
C LEU A 167 -4.01 -4.28 -22.14
N ALA A 168 -4.69 -4.97 -21.22
CA ALA A 168 -4.13 -6.09 -20.45
C ALA A 168 -4.99 -7.34 -20.55
N VAL A 169 -4.35 -8.50 -20.37
CA VAL A 169 -5.04 -9.78 -20.15
C VAL A 169 -5.20 -9.96 -18.65
N THR A 170 -6.44 -10.09 -18.19
CA THR A 170 -6.73 -10.35 -16.79
C THR A 170 -6.92 -11.83 -16.55
N GLN A 171 -6.18 -12.39 -15.59
CA GLN A 171 -6.30 -13.79 -15.22
C GLN A 171 -6.53 -13.93 -13.71
N PRO A 172 -7.59 -14.63 -13.27
CA PRO A 172 -7.74 -14.96 -11.86
C PRO A 172 -6.68 -15.98 -11.43
N GLY A 173 -6.27 -15.90 -10.16
CA GLY A 173 -5.46 -16.95 -9.53
C GLY A 173 -6.24 -18.25 -9.34
N PHE A 174 -5.63 -19.20 -8.65
CA PHE A 174 -6.24 -20.49 -8.32
C PHE A 174 -6.22 -20.74 -6.81
N ALA A 175 -7.23 -21.47 -6.32
CA ALA A 175 -7.25 -21.93 -4.94
C ALA A 175 -6.56 -23.30 -4.83
N CYS A 176 -5.78 -23.49 -3.76
CA CYS A 176 -5.16 -24.78 -3.45
C CYS A 176 -5.35 -25.10 -1.96
N GLY A 177 -5.92 -26.27 -1.67
CA GLY A 177 -6.17 -26.75 -0.30
C GLY A 177 -4.93 -27.30 0.38
N ASN A 178 -4.08 -28.00 -0.38
CA ASN A 178 -2.82 -28.59 0.07
C ASN A 178 -1.77 -27.48 0.23
N LYS A 179 -1.13 -27.42 1.40
CA LYS A 179 -0.28 -26.30 1.82
C LYS A 179 1.03 -26.81 2.39
N ASN A 180 2.08 -26.00 2.25
CA ASN A 180 3.38 -26.21 2.88
C ASN A 180 4.08 -27.50 2.44
N VAL A 181 4.00 -27.79 1.14
CA VAL A 181 4.79 -28.86 0.53
C VAL A 181 6.26 -28.42 0.50
N GLU A 182 7.16 -29.28 0.96
CA GLU A 182 8.59 -28.96 1.13
C GLU A 182 9.23 -28.48 -0.20
N ASP A 183 8.94 -29.21 -1.28
CA ASP A 183 9.34 -28.92 -2.67
C ASP A 183 8.23 -28.30 -3.53
N GLY A 184 7.31 -27.56 -2.90
CA GLY A 184 6.20 -26.92 -3.60
C GLY A 184 6.55 -25.56 -4.23
N LEU A 185 5.73 -25.11 -5.17
CA LEU A 185 5.81 -23.79 -5.80
C LEU A 185 5.30 -22.68 -4.88
N MET A 186 5.94 -21.52 -4.94
CA MET A 186 5.50 -20.33 -4.23
C MET A 186 4.12 -19.87 -4.74
N HIS A 187 3.18 -19.76 -3.82
CA HIS A 187 1.81 -19.36 -4.09
C HIS A 187 1.46 -18.08 -3.32
N LEU A 188 1.27 -17.00 -4.08
CA LEU A 188 0.82 -15.70 -3.56
C LEU A 188 -0.68 -15.73 -3.25
N ARG A 189 -1.05 -15.08 -2.15
CA ARG A 189 -2.43 -14.96 -1.65
C ARG A 189 -2.73 -13.52 -1.26
N MET A 190 -4.00 -13.23 -0.99
CA MET A 190 -4.47 -11.88 -0.64
C MET A 190 -3.67 -11.23 0.51
N ASN A 191 -3.26 -12.02 1.52
CA ASN A 191 -2.55 -11.52 2.69
C ASN A 191 -1.06 -11.25 2.43
N ASN A 192 -0.54 -11.60 1.25
CA ASN A 192 0.81 -11.24 0.83
C ASN A 192 0.87 -9.80 0.32
N ILE A 193 -0.24 -9.19 -0.08
CA ILE A 193 -0.27 -7.82 -0.61
C ILE A 193 -0.60 -6.86 0.54
N GLY A 194 0.40 -6.08 0.98
CA GLY A 194 0.24 -5.04 1.99
C GLY A 194 -0.31 -3.72 1.46
N ASP A 195 -0.62 -2.79 2.38
CA ASP A 195 -1.22 -1.48 2.07
C ASP A 195 -0.33 -0.54 1.24
N ASP A 196 0.99 -0.75 1.25
CA ASP A 196 2.00 0.11 0.60
C ASP A 196 2.74 -0.58 -0.56
N CYS A 197 2.03 -1.43 -1.33
CA CYS A 197 2.61 -2.23 -2.42
C CYS A 197 3.75 -3.17 -1.95
N TYR A 198 3.86 -3.38 -0.64
CA TYR A 198 4.79 -4.33 -0.06
C TYR A 198 4.27 -5.75 -0.29
N LEU A 199 5.09 -6.57 -0.92
CA LEU A 199 4.85 -8.00 -1.03
C LEU A 199 5.46 -8.70 0.18
N ASN A 200 4.62 -9.13 1.12
CA ASN A 200 5.05 -9.91 2.27
C ASN A 200 5.41 -11.33 1.84
N LYS A 201 6.71 -11.60 1.73
CA LYS A 201 7.27 -12.90 1.34
C LYS A 201 7.22 -13.94 2.46
N ASP A 202 7.15 -13.53 3.72
CA ASP A 202 7.15 -14.42 4.88
C ASP A 202 5.85 -15.24 5.00
N LEU A 203 4.75 -14.70 4.45
CA LEU A 203 3.44 -15.35 4.46
C LEU A 203 3.18 -16.22 3.22
N ILE A 204 4.16 -16.33 2.31
CA ILE A 204 4.05 -17.14 1.09
C ILE A 204 3.91 -18.61 1.47
N ARG A 205 3.01 -19.32 0.80
CA ARG A 205 2.85 -20.77 0.97
C ARG A 205 3.39 -21.50 -0.24
N LYS A 206 3.82 -22.74 0.00
CA LYS A 206 4.18 -23.67 -1.07
C LYS A 206 3.03 -24.61 -1.41
N VAL A 207 2.77 -24.86 -2.70
CA VAL A 207 1.73 -25.76 -3.21
C VAL A 207 2.32 -26.85 -4.12
N PRO A 208 1.65 -28.00 -4.30
CA PRO A 208 2.12 -29.07 -5.19
C PRO A 208 2.35 -28.62 -6.64
N LEU A 209 3.25 -29.30 -7.35
CA LEU A 209 3.61 -29.04 -8.76
C LEU A 209 2.53 -29.52 -9.75
N ASP A 210 1.57 -30.32 -9.29
CA ASP A 210 0.59 -31.05 -10.09
C ASP A 210 -0.45 -30.15 -10.79
N PHE A 211 -0.42 -28.84 -10.53
CA PHE A 211 -1.28 -27.87 -11.19
C PHE A 211 -0.76 -27.52 -12.59
N LYS A 212 -1.65 -27.07 -13.48
CA LYS A 212 -1.25 -26.43 -14.74
C LYS A 212 -0.60 -25.07 -14.46
N ILE A 213 0.65 -25.10 -13.99
CA ILE A 213 1.39 -23.97 -13.42
C ILE A 213 1.79 -22.94 -14.47
N GLU A 214 2.05 -23.37 -15.71
CA GLU A 214 2.63 -22.55 -16.78
C GLU A 214 1.83 -21.27 -17.03
N LYS A 215 0.49 -21.35 -16.97
CA LYS A 215 -0.37 -20.18 -17.16
C LYS A 215 -0.41 -19.24 -15.96
N TYR A 216 -0.03 -19.68 -14.76
CA TYR A 216 -0.09 -18.88 -13.53
C TYR A 216 1.27 -18.32 -13.11
N LEU A 217 2.34 -18.64 -13.84
CA LEU A 217 3.66 -18.09 -13.59
C LEU A 217 3.64 -16.58 -13.87
N LEU A 218 3.95 -15.80 -12.84
CA LEU A 218 4.06 -14.37 -12.93
C LEU A 218 5.40 -13.99 -13.57
N LYS A 219 5.36 -13.01 -14.45
CA LYS A 219 6.52 -12.41 -15.08
C LYS A 219 6.81 -11.05 -14.45
N LYS A 220 8.07 -10.64 -14.53
CA LYS A 220 8.46 -9.29 -14.13
C LYS A 220 7.66 -8.27 -14.95
N GLY A 221 7.00 -7.35 -14.27
CA GLY A 221 6.12 -6.35 -14.87
C GLY A 221 4.63 -6.68 -14.81
N ASP A 222 4.25 -7.88 -14.35
CA ASP A 222 2.84 -8.21 -14.13
C ASP A 222 2.23 -7.37 -13.00
N LEU A 223 0.97 -6.97 -13.20
CA LEU A 223 0.19 -6.22 -12.21
C LEU A 223 -0.71 -7.17 -11.41
N LEU A 224 -0.55 -7.15 -10.09
CA LEU A 224 -1.33 -7.97 -9.17
C LEU A 224 -2.47 -7.16 -8.56
N PHE A 225 -3.69 -7.72 -8.64
CA PHE A 225 -4.88 -7.13 -8.02
C PHE A 225 -5.51 -8.12 -7.03
N CYS A 226 -5.87 -7.60 -5.85
CA CYS A 226 -6.61 -8.37 -4.87
C CYS A 226 -8.11 -8.37 -5.23
N HIS A 227 -8.63 -9.52 -5.66
CA HIS A 227 -10.02 -9.65 -6.11
C HIS A 227 -11.03 -9.84 -4.95
N THR A 228 -10.58 -10.31 -3.79
CA THR A 228 -11.43 -10.60 -2.63
C THR A 228 -10.85 -9.96 -1.38
N ASN A 229 -11.64 -9.12 -0.72
CA ASN A 229 -11.23 -8.40 0.47
C ASN A 229 -12.15 -8.73 1.66
N SER A 230 -11.64 -8.62 2.88
CA SER A 230 -12.45 -8.81 4.09
C SER A 230 -13.48 -7.68 4.23
N GLY A 231 -14.67 -7.95 4.80
CA GLY A 231 -15.77 -6.97 4.90
C GLY A 231 -15.42 -5.65 5.61
N LYS A 232 -14.40 -5.63 6.48
CA LYS A 232 -13.83 -4.42 7.10
C LYS A 232 -13.13 -3.46 6.10
N LEU A 233 -12.80 -3.97 4.91
CA LEU A 233 -12.09 -3.29 3.84
C LEU A 233 -12.96 -3.11 2.57
N VAL A 234 -14.19 -3.63 2.58
CA VAL A 234 -15.20 -3.40 1.54
C VAL A 234 -15.91 -2.07 1.86
N GLY A 235 -15.97 -1.14 0.91
CA GLY A 235 -16.65 0.15 1.07
C GLY A 235 -15.82 1.29 1.66
N LYS A 236 -14.59 1.04 2.14
CA LYS A 236 -13.56 2.08 2.00
C LYS A 236 -13.31 2.16 0.50
N ASN A 237 -13.62 3.28 -0.14
CA ASN A 237 -13.17 3.58 -1.50
C ASN A 237 -11.62 3.65 -1.53
N LYS A 238 -10.96 2.52 -1.35
CA LYS A 238 -9.71 2.14 -1.98
C LYS A 238 -10.05 1.26 -3.21
N MET A 239 -11.06 1.64 -4.00
CA MET A 239 -10.78 1.80 -5.45
C MET A 239 -9.81 2.97 -5.58
N GLN A 240 -8.64 2.80 -4.97
CA GLN A 240 -7.50 3.54 -5.39
C GLN A 240 -7.32 2.95 -6.79
N PHE A 241 -7.54 3.75 -7.83
CA PHE A 241 -6.86 3.58 -9.11
C PHE A 241 -5.35 3.80 -8.87
N SER A 242 -4.80 3.09 -7.91
CA SER A 242 -3.76 2.11 -8.03
C SER A 242 -3.55 1.51 -9.42
N ILE A 243 -3.53 2.30 -10.49
CA ILE A 243 -2.54 2.05 -11.52
C ILE A 243 -1.21 2.45 -10.86
N TRP A 244 -0.81 1.67 -9.85
CA TRP A 244 0.55 1.70 -9.37
C TRP A 244 1.30 0.98 -10.47
N MET A 245 2.10 1.71 -11.23
CA MET A 245 3.24 1.13 -11.91
C MET A 245 4.25 0.66 -10.85
N GLY A 246 3.84 -0.30 -10.03
CA GLY A 246 4.74 -1.12 -9.26
C GLY A 246 5.30 -2.12 -10.24
N ILE A 247 6.44 -1.79 -10.84
CA ILE A 247 7.34 -2.80 -11.40
C ILE A 247 7.62 -3.75 -10.25
N VAL A 248 6.90 -4.89 -10.18
CA VAL A 248 7.26 -5.95 -9.25
C VAL A 248 8.59 -6.51 -9.76
N LEU A 249 9.67 -6.03 -9.14
CA LEU A 249 11.00 -6.58 -9.24
C LEU A 249 11.04 -7.92 -8.50
N THR A 250 11.40 -8.95 -9.27
CA THR A 250 12.04 -10.23 -8.92
C THR A 250 11.26 -11.19 -8.00
N ALA A 251 11.08 -12.45 -8.37
CA ALA A 251 12.15 -13.34 -8.80
C ALA A 251 11.74 -14.29 -9.95
N THR A 252 12.61 -14.33 -10.96
CA THR A 252 12.98 -15.57 -11.62
C THR A 252 13.68 -16.43 -10.58
N ILE A 253 13.16 -17.63 -10.33
CA ILE A 253 13.79 -18.97 -10.38
C ILE A 253 12.72 -19.94 -9.90
#